data_AF-A0A7X8UJD9-F1
#
_entry.id   AF-A0A7X8UJD9-F1
#
_cell.length_a   1.000
_cell.length_b   1.000
_cell.length_c   1.000
_cell.angle_alpha   90.00
_cell.angle_beta   90.00
_cell.angle_gamma   90.00
#
_symmetry.space_group_name_H-M   'P 1'
#
loop_
_entity.id
_entity.type
_entity.pdbx_description
1 polymer ?
#
loop_
_entity_poly.entity_id
_entity_poly.type
_entity_poly.pdbx_seq_one_letter_code
_entity_poly.pdbx_strand_id
1 'polypeptide(L)'
;MGDNPELRRILEGLQAGERTLDETLQRLRLFQIAQVGEFARLDTNRDLRKGVPEVLYAPGKTDDELESIVRRYLDERGYALVTRLHPERAVSLRAALQEAKNDEGAAGRRVSYQANARVFVAYSPEYRLPPECGRVGLLTAGTSDIPVAEEAALVMVHMGCRVERGYDTGVAGLHRLAEPLTRMVETGAAVLVVVAGMEGALASVVAGLVDIPVIGVPVSTGYGLGGDGTAALYSMLQSCSPGLVTVNIDNGVGAGVAAALIARGTATGRGPCPGRSQ
;
A
#
# COMPACT_ATOMS: atom_id res chain seq x y z
N MET A 1 -25.45 13.44 -15.30
CA MET A 1 -24.27 13.94 -14.56
C MET A 1 -24.37 15.45 -14.63
N GLY A 2 -24.86 16.10 -13.57
CA GLY A 2 -25.17 17.54 -13.60
C GLY A 2 -23.90 18.38 -13.71
N ASP A 3 -23.98 19.46 -14.49
CA ASP A 3 -22.92 20.46 -14.66
C ASP A 3 -22.54 21.03 -13.28
N ASN A 4 -21.35 20.70 -12.75
CA ASN A 4 -20.95 21.14 -11.42
C ASN A 4 -20.25 22.50 -11.54
N PRO A 5 -20.87 23.59 -11.03
CA PRO A 5 -20.37 24.94 -11.24
C PRO A 5 -18.99 25.19 -10.64
N GLU A 6 -18.62 24.48 -9.58
CA GLU A 6 -17.29 24.59 -8.98
C GLU A 6 -16.22 23.87 -9.81
N LEU A 7 -16.55 22.70 -10.37
CA LEU A 7 -15.67 21.98 -11.29
C LEU A 7 -15.40 22.80 -12.56
N ARG A 8 -16.45 23.40 -13.14
CA ARG A 8 -16.33 24.29 -14.29
C ARG A 8 -15.40 25.47 -13.97
N ARG A 9 -15.56 26.10 -12.81
CA ARG A 9 -14.71 27.23 -12.38
C ARG A 9 -13.24 26.86 -12.16
N ILE A 10 -12.96 25.61 -11.79
CA ILE A 10 -11.59 25.11 -11.67
C ILE A 10 -10.95 25.01 -13.06
N LEU A 11 -11.67 24.42 -14.03
CA LEU A 11 -11.19 24.23 -15.40
C LEU A 11 -11.10 25.54 -16.19
N GLU A 12 -12.04 26.46 -16.00
CA GLU A 12 -12.02 27.80 -16.62
C GLU A 12 -10.80 28.60 -16.16
N GLY A 13 -10.38 28.48 -14.90
CA GLY A 13 -9.17 29.15 -14.41
C GLY A 13 -7.87 28.60 -15.01
N LEU A 14 -7.84 27.31 -15.40
CA LEU A 14 -6.73 26.74 -16.17
C LEU A 14 -6.76 27.26 -17.61
N GLN A 15 -7.94 27.28 -18.24
CA GLN A 15 -8.12 27.75 -19.61
C GLN A 15 -7.79 29.25 -19.77
N ALA A 16 -8.07 30.05 -18.75
CA ALA A 16 -7.74 31.47 -18.70
C ALA A 16 -6.26 31.75 -18.37
N GLY A 17 -5.45 30.72 -18.07
CA GLY A 17 -4.05 30.87 -17.66
C GLY A 17 -3.87 31.46 -16.26
N GLU A 18 -4.94 31.58 -15.47
CA GLU A 18 -4.90 32.09 -14.10
C GLU A 18 -4.30 31.07 -13.11
N ARG A 19 -4.17 29.82 -13.53
CA ARG A 19 -3.60 28.72 -12.75
C ARG A 19 -2.72 27.85 -13.60
N THR A 20 -1.68 27.31 -12.99
CA THR A 20 -0.89 26.24 -13.58
C THR A 20 -1.67 24.92 -13.58
N LEU A 21 -1.20 23.96 -14.38
CA LEU A 21 -1.75 22.60 -14.40
C LEU A 21 -1.67 21.96 -13.00
N ASP A 22 -0.55 22.12 -12.29
CA ASP A 22 -0.35 21.53 -10.95
C ASP A 22 -1.29 22.11 -9.90
N GLU A 23 -1.50 23.43 -9.89
CA GLU A 23 -2.45 24.09 -8.99
C GLU A 23 -3.90 23.66 -9.27
N THR A 24 -4.23 23.51 -10.56
CA THR A 24 -5.55 23.04 -10.99
C THR A 24 -5.78 21.61 -10.54
N LEU A 25 -4.80 20.72 -10.73
CA LEU A 25 -4.84 19.34 -10.25
C LEU A 25 -5.00 19.26 -8.72
N GLN A 26 -4.30 20.11 -7.97
CA GLN A 26 -4.44 20.18 -6.52
C GLN A 26 -5.86 20.61 -6.11
N ARG A 27 -6.45 21.60 -6.80
CA ARG A 27 -7.81 22.08 -6.49
C ARG A 27 -8.89 21.06 -6.83
N LEU A 28 -8.72 20.32 -7.94
CA LEU A 28 -9.59 19.19 -8.28
C LEU A 28 -9.58 18.11 -7.19
N ARG A 29 -8.41 17.78 -6.62
CA ARG A 29 -8.31 16.83 -5.50
C ARG A 29 -9.06 17.32 -4.26
N LEU A 30 -8.95 18.60 -3.92
CA LEU A 30 -9.67 19.20 -2.78
C LEU A 30 -11.19 19.21 -3.00
N PHE A 31 -11.63 19.58 -4.20
CA PHE A 31 -13.03 19.57 -4.60
C PHE A 31 -13.63 18.16 -4.48
N GLN A 32 -12.90 17.14 -4.90
CA GLN A 32 -13.32 15.74 -4.76
C GLN A 32 -13.40 15.29 -3.29
N ILE A 33 -12.51 15.74 -2.40
CA ILE A 33 -12.58 15.45 -0.96
C ILE A 33 -13.88 16.02 -0.36
N ALA A 34 -14.30 17.22 -0.77
CA ALA A 34 -15.54 17.83 -0.32
C ALA A 34 -16.79 17.04 -0.75
N GLN A 35 -16.78 16.46 -1.96
CA GLN A 35 -17.90 15.67 -2.48
C GLN A 35 -18.08 14.30 -1.80
N VAL A 36 -17.01 13.71 -1.25
CA VAL A 36 -17.06 12.43 -0.53
C VAL A 36 -17.86 12.54 0.79
N GLY A 37 -18.05 13.75 1.32
CA GLY A 37 -18.93 13.99 2.46
C GLY A 37 -20.41 13.66 2.20
N GLU A 38 -20.87 13.59 0.94
CA GLU A 38 -22.28 13.39 0.60
C GLU A 38 -22.63 12.03 -0.01
N PHE A 39 -21.66 11.23 -0.50
CA PHE A 39 -21.97 10.02 -1.30
C PHE A 39 -21.15 8.79 -0.88
N ALA A 40 -21.60 8.10 0.17
CA ALA A 40 -21.08 6.80 0.57
C ALA A 40 -21.73 5.66 -0.26
N ARG A 41 -21.30 5.46 -1.51
CA ARG A 41 -21.54 4.22 -2.28
C ARG A 41 -20.35 3.94 -3.20
N LEU A 42 -19.58 2.90 -2.86
CA LEU A 42 -18.48 2.29 -3.63
C LEU A 42 -17.52 3.29 -4.28
N ASP A 43 -16.39 3.49 -3.58
CA ASP A 43 -15.37 4.47 -3.92
C ASP A 43 -14.44 4.01 -5.05
N THR A 44 -15.01 3.74 -6.23
CA THR A 44 -14.24 3.34 -7.41
C THR A 44 -13.21 4.38 -7.81
N ASN A 45 -13.40 5.66 -7.44
CA ASN A 45 -12.51 6.77 -7.80
C ASN A 45 -11.36 7.02 -6.82
N ARG A 46 -11.07 6.10 -5.88
CA ARG A 46 -9.98 6.27 -4.89
C ARG A 46 -8.61 6.52 -5.52
N ASP A 47 -8.32 5.84 -6.64
CA ASP A 47 -7.12 6.06 -7.45
C ASP A 47 -7.03 7.48 -8.02
N LEU A 48 -8.14 8.02 -8.52
CA LEU A 48 -8.20 9.37 -9.09
C LEU A 48 -8.06 10.46 -8.01
N ARG A 49 -8.44 10.16 -6.75
CA ARG A 49 -8.37 11.12 -5.63
C ARG A 49 -7.04 11.12 -4.89
N LYS A 50 -6.47 9.95 -4.63
CA LYS A 50 -5.27 9.78 -3.78
C LYS A 50 -4.10 9.08 -4.49
N GLY A 51 -4.32 8.54 -5.69
CA GLY A 51 -3.38 7.63 -6.34
C GLY A 51 -3.18 6.34 -5.54
N VAL A 52 -4.22 5.89 -4.80
CA VAL A 52 -4.16 4.73 -3.91
C VAL A 52 -4.92 3.57 -4.54
N PRO A 53 -4.25 2.45 -4.86
CA PRO A 53 -4.87 1.29 -5.46
C PRO A 53 -5.93 0.71 -4.54
N GLU A 54 -7.04 0.26 -5.12
CA GLU A 54 -8.02 -0.52 -4.38
C GLU A 54 -7.54 -1.96 -4.23
N VAL A 55 -7.57 -2.45 -2.98
CA VAL A 55 -7.13 -3.78 -2.60
C VAL A 55 -8.33 -4.59 -2.13
N LEU A 56 -8.60 -5.69 -2.84
CA LEU A 56 -9.71 -6.58 -2.57
C LEU A 56 -9.37 -7.55 -1.43
N TYR A 57 -10.02 -7.35 -0.30
CA TYR A 57 -9.95 -8.27 0.83
C TYR A 57 -10.74 -9.56 0.53
N ALA A 58 -10.07 -10.71 0.38
CA ALA A 58 -10.71 -11.98 0.05
C ALA A 58 -11.55 -12.62 1.17
N PRO A 59 -11.16 -12.56 2.46
CA PRO A 59 -11.93 -13.23 3.52
C PRO A 59 -13.36 -12.69 3.63
N GLY A 60 -14.31 -13.60 3.82
CA GLY A 60 -15.75 -13.30 3.90
C GLY A 60 -16.46 -13.17 2.55
N LYS A 61 -15.77 -13.20 1.41
CA LYS A 61 -16.38 -13.20 0.07
C LYS A 61 -16.49 -14.61 -0.50
N THR A 62 -17.58 -14.88 -1.22
CA THR A 62 -17.73 -16.12 -2.01
C THR A 62 -16.82 -16.09 -3.25
N ASP A 63 -16.62 -17.22 -3.91
CA ASP A 63 -15.79 -17.28 -5.13
C ASP A 63 -16.43 -16.52 -6.29
N ASP A 64 -17.75 -16.61 -6.46
CA ASP A 64 -18.49 -15.88 -7.50
C ASP A 64 -18.41 -14.36 -7.29
N GLU A 65 -18.54 -13.89 -6.03
CA GLU A 65 -18.37 -12.48 -5.68
C GLU A 65 -16.95 -12.02 -5.98
N LEU A 66 -15.95 -12.82 -5.61
CA LEU A 66 -14.55 -12.50 -5.82
C LEU A 66 -14.24 -12.37 -7.32
N GLU A 67 -14.70 -13.32 -8.12
CA GLU A 67 -14.55 -13.30 -9.57
C GLU A 67 -15.22 -12.07 -10.20
N SER A 68 -16.49 -11.82 -9.86
CA SER A 68 -17.25 -10.69 -10.40
C SER A 68 -16.57 -9.36 -10.11
N ILE A 69 -16.08 -9.18 -8.89
CA ILE A 69 -15.36 -7.97 -8.49
C ILE A 69 -14.04 -7.86 -9.26
N VAL A 70 -13.25 -8.93 -9.35
CA VAL A 70 -11.95 -8.92 -10.05
C VAL A 70 -12.11 -8.56 -11.53
N ARG A 71 -13.10 -9.13 -12.23
CA ARG A 71 -13.39 -8.80 -13.63
C ARG A 71 -13.72 -7.32 -13.80
N ARG A 72 -14.59 -6.80 -12.93
CA ARG A 72 -14.94 -5.39 -12.94
C ARG A 72 -13.73 -4.46 -12.77
N TYR A 73 -12.79 -4.79 -11.88
CA TYR A 73 -11.55 -4.01 -11.74
C TYR A 73 -10.64 -4.11 -12.97
N LEU A 74 -10.53 -5.28 -13.57
CA LEU A 74 -9.76 -5.45 -14.81
C LEU A 74 -10.33 -4.58 -15.94
N ASP A 75 -11.66 -4.49 -16.06
CA ASP A 75 -12.32 -3.69 -17.10
C ASP A 75 -12.24 -2.19 -16.80
N GLU A 76 -12.47 -1.76 -15.55
CA GLU A 76 -12.52 -0.34 -15.19
C GLU A 76 -11.13 0.30 -14.94
N ARG A 77 -10.12 -0.50 -14.57
CA ARG A 77 -8.80 -0.02 -14.11
C ARG A 77 -7.62 -0.69 -14.80
N GLY A 78 -7.83 -1.84 -15.45
CA GLY A 78 -6.76 -2.61 -16.08
C GLY A 78 -5.98 -3.51 -15.11
N TYR A 79 -6.32 -3.53 -13.81
CA TYR A 79 -5.68 -4.39 -12.84
C TYR A 79 -6.60 -4.68 -11.66
N ALA A 80 -6.38 -5.82 -10.99
CA ALA A 80 -7.07 -6.20 -9.77
C ALA A 80 -6.08 -6.79 -8.76
N LEU A 81 -6.17 -6.33 -7.52
CA LEU A 81 -5.30 -6.72 -6.43
C LEU A 81 -6.12 -7.41 -5.35
N VAL A 82 -5.78 -8.64 -5.00
CA VAL A 82 -6.51 -9.43 -4.01
C VAL A 82 -5.55 -9.91 -2.93
N THR A 83 -5.92 -9.71 -1.67
CA THR A 83 -5.09 -10.11 -0.52
C THR A 83 -5.76 -11.14 0.36
N ARG A 84 -4.93 -11.87 1.11
CA ARG A 84 -5.33 -12.97 2.02
C ARG A 84 -6.11 -14.08 1.30
N LEU A 85 -5.85 -14.27 0.00
CA LEU A 85 -6.46 -15.34 -0.79
C LEU A 85 -5.75 -16.67 -0.50
N HIS A 86 -6.51 -17.73 -0.22
CA HIS A 86 -5.94 -19.07 -0.03
C HIS A 86 -5.51 -19.69 -1.37
N PRO A 87 -4.46 -20.54 -1.40
CA PRO A 87 -3.94 -21.11 -2.64
C PRO A 87 -4.98 -21.82 -3.51
N GLU A 88 -5.87 -22.61 -2.89
CA GLU A 88 -6.93 -23.35 -3.59
C GLU A 88 -7.89 -22.40 -4.33
N ARG A 89 -8.33 -21.34 -3.64
CA ARG A 89 -9.20 -20.31 -4.24
C ARG A 89 -8.48 -19.52 -5.34
N ALA A 90 -7.16 -19.31 -5.21
CA ALA A 90 -6.36 -18.65 -6.24
C ALA A 90 -6.27 -19.47 -7.54
N VAL A 91 -6.28 -20.81 -7.45
CA VAL A 91 -6.34 -21.69 -8.62
C VAL A 91 -7.70 -21.56 -9.32
N SER A 92 -8.79 -21.64 -8.57
CA SER A 92 -10.14 -21.49 -9.13
C SER A 92 -10.35 -20.13 -9.79
N LEU A 93 -9.93 -19.04 -9.11
CA LEU A 93 -10.03 -17.68 -9.65
C LEU A 93 -9.19 -17.52 -10.93
N ARG A 94 -7.98 -18.09 -10.97
CA ARG A 94 -7.14 -18.07 -12.18
C ARG A 94 -7.83 -18.77 -13.35
N ALA A 95 -8.37 -19.96 -13.12
CA ALA A 95 -9.07 -20.73 -14.15
C ALA A 95 -10.28 -19.95 -14.68
N ALA A 96 -11.11 -19.42 -13.78
CA ALA A 96 -12.28 -18.62 -14.14
C ALA A 96 -11.91 -17.41 -15.03
N LEU A 97 -10.86 -16.66 -14.67
CA LEU A 97 -10.41 -15.50 -15.46
C LEU A 97 -9.84 -15.87 -16.85
N GLN A 98 -9.41 -17.13 -17.05
CA GLN A 98 -8.84 -17.64 -18.30
C GLN A 98 -9.89 -18.30 -19.21
N GLU A 99 -10.93 -18.92 -18.66
CA GLU A 99 -11.92 -19.71 -19.41
C GLU A 99 -13.06 -18.90 -20.05
N ALA A 100 -13.13 -17.60 -19.80
CA ALA A 100 -14.26 -16.77 -20.26
C ALA A 100 -14.29 -16.60 -21.78
N LYS A 101 -15.04 -17.49 -22.46
CA LYS A 101 -15.24 -17.55 -23.92
C LYS A 101 -15.82 -16.28 -24.56
N ASN A 102 -16.38 -15.37 -23.76
CA ASN A 102 -17.03 -14.13 -24.21
C ASN A 102 -16.28 -12.87 -23.72
N ASP A 103 -15.06 -13.02 -23.24
CA ASP A 103 -14.28 -11.94 -22.69
C ASP A 103 -13.15 -11.61 -23.67
N GLU A 104 -13.39 -10.62 -24.55
CA GLU A 104 -12.43 -10.18 -25.57
C GLU A 104 -11.08 -9.76 -24.94
N GLY A 105 -11.07 -9.38 -23.66
CA GLY A 105 -9.89 -9.04 -22.89
C GLY A 105 -9.20 -10.21 -22.19
N ALA A 106 -9.73 -11.45 -22.26
CA ALA A 106 -9.10 -12.62 -21.64
C ALA A 106 -7.76 -12.99 -22.29
N ALA A 107 -7.62 -12.75 -23.61
CA ALA A 107 -6.38 -12.96 -24.34
C ALA A 107 -5.30 -11.97 -23.87
N GLY A 108 -4.22 -12.49 -23.30
CA GLY A 108 -3.07 -11.68 -22.87
C GLY A 108 -3.12 -11.16 -21.44
N ARG A 109 -4.13 -11.50 -20.64
CA ARG A 109 -4.15 -11.19 -19.20
C ARG A 109 -2.97 -11.85 -18.49
N ARG A 110 -2.31 -11.09 -17.63
CA ARG A 110 -1.22 -11.57 -16.79
C ARG A 110 -1.76 -11.78 -15.39
N VAL A 111 -1.66 -13.01 -14.89
CA VAL A 111 -2.11 -13.37 -13.55
C VAL A 111 -0.95 -13.95 -12.75
N SER A 112 -0.69 -13.38 -11.59
CA SER A 112 0.34 -13.82 -10.64
C SER A 112 -0.30 -14.13 -9.29
N TYR A 113 0.19 -15.18 -8.63
CA TYR A 113 -0.17 -15.50 -7.25
C TYR A 113 1.09 -15.83 -6.47
N GLN A 114 1.25 -15.20 -5.32
CA GLN A 114 2.34 -15.47 -4.40
C GLN A 114 1.79 -16.21 -3.18
N ALA A 115 2.05 -17.51 -3.10
CA ALA A 115 1.48 -18.38 -2.07
C ALA A 115 1.86 -17.95 -0.65
N ASN A 116 3.13 -17.61 -0.42
CA ASN A 116 3.64 -17.17 0.90
C ASN A 116 3.06 -15.81 1.32
N ALA A 117 2.71 -14.96 0.35
CA ALA A 117 2.10 -13.66 0.59
C ALA A 117 0.56 -13.73 0.66
N ARG A 118 -0.04 -14.79 0.11
CA ARG A 118 -1.50 -14.90 -0.12
C ARG A 118 -2.05 -13.72 -0.94
N VAL A 119 -1.25 -13.25 -1.90
CA VAL A 119 -1.58 -12.12 -2.76
C VAL A 119 -1.76 -12.61 -4.19
N PHE A 120 -2.90 -12.27 -4.77
CA PHE A 120 -3.25 -12.53 -6.16
C PHE A 120 -3.35 -11.21 -6.91
N VAL A 121 -2.74 -11.16 -8.09
CA VAL A 121 -2.76 -9.97 -8.94
C VAL A 121 -3.10 -10.37 -10.36
N ALA A 122 -4.05 -9.66 -10.95
CA ALA A 122 -4.38 -9.76 -12.36
C ALA A 122 -4.18 -8.41 -13.05
N TYR A 123 -3.68 -8.45 -14.27
CA TYR A 123 -3.49 -7.28 -15.13
C TYR A 123 -4.09 -7.52 -16.51
N SER A 124 -4.76 -6.50 -17.03
CA SER A 124 -5.10 -6.39 -18.44
C SER A 124 -3.82 -6.18 -19.27
N PRO A 125 -3.81 -6.57 -20.56
CA PRO A 125 -2.60 -6.54 -21.40
C PRO A 125 -1.97 -5.14 -21.52
N GLU A 126 -2.78 -4.10 -21.52
CA GLU A 126 -2.39 -2.71 -21.71
C GLU A 126 -1.86 -2.06 -20.42
N TYR A 127 -2.18 -2.64 -19.26
CA TYR A 127 -1.83 -2.05 -17.98
C TYR A 127 -0.32 -1.99 -17.77
N ARG A 128 0.15 -0.83 -17.29
CA ARG A 128 1.53 -0.59 -16.89
C ARG A 128 1.54 -0.02 -15.49
N LEU A 129 2.53 -0.44 -14.69
CA LEU A 129 2.74 0.15 -13.38
C LEU A 129 3.10 1.64 -13.53
N PRO A 130 2.77 2.47 -12.53
CA PRO A 130 3.21 3.86 -12.51
C PRO A 130 4.74 3.96 -12.56
N PRO A 131 5.30 5.07 -13.08
CA PRO A 131 6.73 5.34 -13.01
C PRO A 131 7.26 5.28 -11.57
N GLU A 132 8.51 4.82 -11.42
CA GLU A 132 9.15 4.74 -10.11
C GLU A 132 9.24 6.13 -9.46
N CYS A 133 8.74 6.25 -8.24
CA CYS A 133 8.68 7.47 -7.46
C CYS A 133 8.88 7.14 -5.97
N GLY A 134 10.09 7.39 -5.48
CA GLY A 134 10.47 7.17 -4.09
C GLY A 134 10.81 5.71 -3.75
N ARG A 135 11.46 5.54 -2.60
CA ARG A 135 11.93 4.25 -2.09
C ARG A 135 11.43 4.01 -0.69
N VAL A 136 11.02 2.78 -0.41
CA VAL A 136 10.53 2.35 0.90
C VAL A 136 11.26 1.07 1.29
N GLY A 137 11.69 0.99 2.55
CA GLY A 137 12.15 -0.27 3.14
C GLY A 137 10.99 -1.01 3.81
N LEU A 138 10.95 -2.33 3.67
CA LEU A 138 9.93 -3.20 4.27
C LEU A 138 10.61 -4.34 5.03
N LEU A 139 10.37 -4.42 6.33
CA LEU A 139 10.95 -5.41 7.23
C LEU A 139 9.86 -6.28 7.85
N THR A 140 10.15 -7.58 8.02
CA THR A 140 9.33 -8.47 8.84
C THR A 140 10.10 -9.06 10.01
N ALA A 141 9.46 -9.20 11.17
CA ALA A 141 10.08 -9.88 12.30
C ALA A 141 10.17 -11.39 12.07
N GLY A 142 9.10 -12.02 11.60
CA GLY A 142 9.09 -13.44 11.25
C GLY A 142 8.60 -13.70 9.83
N THR A 143 8.67 -14.97 9.43
CA THR A 143 8.10 -15.45 8.16
C THR A 143 6.57 -15.41 8.19
N SER A 144 5.95 -15.59 9.35
CA SER A 144 4.50 -15.51 9.54
C SER A 144 3.93 -14.12 9.22
N ASP A 145 4.76 -13.07 9.28
CA ASP A 145 4.35 -11.69 9.07
C ASP A 145 4.41 -11.28 7.58
N ILE A 146 5.01 -12.12 6.72
CA ILE A 146 5.18 -11.89 5.27
C ILE A 146 3.86 -11.59 4.54
N PRO A 147 2.73 -12.28 4.80
CA PRO A 147 1.46 -11.96 4.13
C PRO A 147 1.02 -10.51 4.29
N VAL A 148 1.15 -9.94 5.49
CA VAL A 148 0.78 -8.54 5.75
C VAL A 148 1.81 -7.58 5.16
N ALA A 149 3.08 -7.96 5.17
CA ALA A 149 4.15 -7.18 4.55
C ALA A 149 3.99 -7.08 3.03
N GLU A 150 3.71 -8.18 2.35
CA GLU A 150 3.49 -8.17 0.89
C GLU A 150 2.17 -7.50 0.51
N GLU A 151 1.16 -7.50 1.38
CA GLU A 151 -0.03 -6.64 1.21
C GLU A 151 0.37 -5.15 1.20
N ALA A 152 1.24 -4.70 2.11
CA ALA A 152 1.77 -3.34 2.09
C ALA A 152 2.61 -3.09 0.83
N ALA A 153 3.48 -4.04 0.45
CA ALA A 153 4.36 -3.92 -0.71
C ALA A 153 3.57 -3.80 -2.02
N LEU A 154 2.50 -4.56 -2.16
CA LEU A 154 1.57 -4.51 -3.28
C LEU A 154 1.05 -3.09 -3.50
N VAL A 155 0.57 -2.45 -2.43
CA VAL A 155 0.09 -1.07 -2.47
C VAL A 155 1.21 -0.12 -2.88
N MET A 156 2.36 -0.22 -2.22
CA MET A 156 3.50 0.68 -2.50
C MET A 156 3.96 0.61 -3.95
N VAL A 157 4.08 -0.59 -4.52
CA VAL A 157 4.46 -0.80 -5.93
C VAL A 157 3.43 -0.19 -6.87
N HIS A 158 2.13 -0.37 -6.59
CA HIS A 158 1.05 0.18 -7.42
C HIS A 158 0.86 1.69 -7.22
N MET A 159 1.48 2.27 -6.20
CA MET A 159 1.62 3.72 -6.03
C MET A 159 2.92 4.27 -6.64
N GLY A 160 3.73 3.42 -7.28
CA GLY A 160 4.98 3.77 -7.94
C GLY A 160 6.24 3.68 -7.08
N CYS A 161 6.16 3.21 -5.83
CA CYS A 161 7.34 3.14 -4.98
C CYS A 161 8.18 1.89 -5.27
N ARG A 162 9.50 2.04 -5.21
CA ARG A 162 10.42 0.90 -5.16
C ARG A 162 10.52 0.39 -3.72
N VAL A 163 10.28 -0.90 -3.53
CA VAL A 163 10.24 -1.54 -2.20
C VAL A 163 11.45 -2.47 -2.02
N GLU A 164 12.35 -2.10 -1.11
CA GLU A 164 13.45 -2.95 -0.64
C GLU A 164 12.93 -3.82 0.50
N ARG A 165 13.16 -5.14 0.46
CA ARG A 165 12.58 -6.10 1.41
C ARG A 165 13.66 -6.73 2.28
N GLY A 166 13.38 -6.91 3.57
CA GLY A 166 14.15 -7.73 4.49
C GLY A 166 13.21 -8.59 5.32
N TYR A 167 13.31 -9.91 5.17
CA TYR A 167 12.42 -10.86 5.85
C TYR A 167 13.11 -11.59 6.98
N ASP A 168 12.32 -11.94 8.00
CA ASP A 168 12.78 -12.71 9.16
C ASP A 168 13.96 -12.01 9.88
N THR A 169 13.79 -10.72 10.18
CA THR A 169 14.77 -9.89 10.90
C THR A 169 14.36 -9.66 12.36
N GLY A 170 13.67 -10.62 12.97
CA GLY A 170 13.12 -10.50 14.31
C GLY A 170 14.16 -10.36 15.42
N VAL A 171 13.72 -9.87 16.59
CA VAL A 171 14.59 -9.54 17.72
C VAL A 171 15.33 -10.75 18.30
N ALA A 172 14.77 -11.96 18.21
CA ALA A 172 15.44 -13.21 18.61
C ALA A 172 16.72 -13.50 17.79
N GLY A 173 16.86 -12.88 16.62
CA GLY A 173 18.03 -12.98 15.76
C GLY A 173 18.44 -11.63 15.21
N LEU A 174 18.54 -10.61 16.08
CA LEU A 174 18.73 -9.21 15.68
C LEU A 174 19.93 -8.96 14.76
N HIS A 175 20.96 -9.83 14.78
CA HIS A 175 22.07 -9.78 13.83
C HIS A 175 21.62 -9.87 12.35
N ARG A 176 20.47 -10.50 12.06
CA ARG A 176 19.90 -10.60 10.70
C ARG A 176 19.34 -9.26 10.20
N LEU A 177 19.10 -8.28 11.06
CA LEU A 177 18.60 -6.95 10.69
C LEU A 177 19.67 -6.08 10.02
N ALA A 178 20.94 -6.26 10.37
CA ALA A 178 22.00 -5.32 10.02
C ALA A 178 22.16 -5.14 8.50
N GLU A 179 22.16 -6.24 7.75
CA GLU A 179 22.40 -6.23 6.31
C GLU A 179 21.21 -5.62 5.52
N PRO A 180 19.93 -6.03 5.74
CA PRO A 180 18.79 -5.38 5.10
C PRO A 180 18.63 -3.90 5.47
N LEU A 181 18.82 -3.54 6.75
CA LEU A 181 18.67 -2.17 7.21
C LEU A 181 19.71 -1.25 6.57
N THR A 182 20.97 -1.69 6.52
CA THR A 182 22.05 -0.96 5.83
C THR A 182 21.69 -0.70 4.38
N ARG A 183 21.26 -1.72 3.62
CA ARG A 183 20.85 -1.54 2.22
C ARG A 183 19.72 -0.53 2.06
N MET A 184 18.70 -0.57 2.93
CA MET A 184 17.57 0.36 2.87
C MET A 184 18.00 1.81 3.07
N VAL A 185 18.91 2.06 4.02
CA VAL A 185 19.47 3.39 4.28
C VAL A 185 20.33 3.85 3.10
N GLU A 186 21.27 3.01 2.65
CA GLU A 186 22.18 3.34 1.53
C GLU A 186 21.44 3.60 0.22
N THR A 187 20.36 2.86 -0.04
CA THR A 187 19.54 3.05 -1.24
C THR A 187 18.62 4.25 -1.16
N GLY A 188 18.59 4.97 -0.03
CA GLY A 188 17.82 6.20 0.17
C GLY A 188 16.33 5.94 0.42
N ALA A 189 15.97 4.92 1.19
CA ALA A 189 14.59 4.74 1.63
C ALA A 189 14.12 5.99 2.39
N ALA A 190 12.95 6.53 2.01
CA ALA A 190 12.39 7.72 2.63
C ALA A 190 11.61 7.42 3.91
N VAL A 191 11.24 6.15 4.10
CA VAL A 191 10.43 5.62 5.20
C VAL A 191 10.64 4.11 5.26
N LEU A 192 10.53 3.53 6.46
CA LEU A 192 10.52 2.09 6.67
C LEU A 192 9.14 1.63 7.14
N VAL A 193 8.70 0.47 6.66
CA VAL A 193 7.53 -0.25 7.17
C VAL A 193 8.04 -1.49 7.89
N VAL A 194 7.68 -1.65 9.16
CA VAL A 194 8.09 -2.78 9.99
C VAL A 194 6.86 -3.57 10.42
N VAL A 195 6.75 -4.80 9.95
CA VAL A 195 5.63 -5.70 10.23
C VAL A 195 6.09 -6.73 11.26
N ALA A 196 5.46 -6.74 12.44
CA ALA A 196 5.90 -7.60 13.53
C ALA A 196 4.73 -8.06 14.42
N GLY A 197 4.65 -9.37 14.64
CA GLY A 197 3.76 -10.00 15.61
C GLY A 197 4.38 -10.11 17.01
N MET A 198 3.80 -10.97 17.85
CA MET A 198 4.24 -11.19 19.24
C MET A 198 4.28 -9.87 20.04
N GLU A 199 5.43 -9.52 20.61
CA GLU A 199 5.69 -8.28 21.35
C GLU A 199 5.96 -7.07 20.44
N GLY A 200 5.98 -7.23 19.11
CA GLY A 200 6.13 -6.13 18.14
C GLY A 200 7.45 -5.33 18.24
N ALA A 201 8.44 -5.82 19.00
CA ALA A 201 9.60 -5.03 19.42
C ALA A 201 10.51 -4.56 18.27
N LEU A 202 10.50 -5.27 17.13
CA LEU A 202 11.33 -4.91 15.98
C LEU A 202 11.08 -3.47 15.51
N ALA A 203 9.83 -2.99 15.54
CA ALA A 203 9.51 -1.64 15.11
C ALA A 203 10.21 -0.56 15.96
N SER A 204 10.20 -0.75 17.29
CA SER A 204 10.89 0.14 18.24
C SER A 204 12.40 0.11 18.07
N VAL A 205 12.97 -1.08 17.82
CA VAL A 205 14.41 -1.25 17.58
C VAL A 205 14.83 -0.53 16.29
N VAL A 206 14.12 -0.77 15.19
CA VAL A 206 14.41 -0.12 13.90
C VAL A 206 14.29 1.40 14.02
N ALA A 207 13.23 1.91 14.66
CA ALA A 207 13.04 3.35 14.87
C ALA A 207 14.16 4.00 15.70
N GLY A 208 14.80 3.25 16.61
CA GLY A 208 15.96 3.74 17.36
C GLY A 208 17.27 3.77 16.58
N LEU A 209 17.31 3.15 15.38
CA LEU A 209 18.53 2.97 14.58
C LEU A 209 18.57 3.85 13.31
N VAL A 210 17.47 4.53 12.96
CA VAL A 210 17.37 5.32 11.73
C VAL A 210 16.87 6.74 12.00
N ASP A 211 17.19 7.65 11.09
CA ASP A 211 16.77 9.06 11.12
C ASP A 211 15.57 9.36 10.19
N ILE A 212 14.97 8.33 9.60
CA ILE A 212 13.78 8.39 8.75
C ILE A 212 12.55 7.82 9.48
N PRO A 213 11.31 8.21 9.09
CA PRO A 213 10.10 7.69 9.71
C PRO A 213 10.00 6.16 9.64
N VAL A 214 9.41 5.56 10.68
CA VAL A 214 9.09 4.13 10.73
C VAL A 214 7.60 3.95 10.93
N ILE A 215 6.97 3.12 10.11
CA ILE A 215 5.57 2.72 10.24
C ILE A 215 5.53 1.30 10.80
N GLY A 216 5.12 1.16 12.05
CA GLY A 216 4.87 -0.11 12.70
C GLY A 216 3.52 -0.70 12.29
N VAL A 217 3.53 -1.95 11.84
CA VAL A 217 2.35 -2.74 11.50
C VAL A 217 2.28 -3.92 12.48
N PRO A 218 1.48 -3.82 13.55
CA PRO A 218 1.28 -4.94 14.44
C PRO A 218 0.48 -6.01 13.71
N VAL A 219 0.82 -7.29 13.91
CA VAL A 219 0.10 -8.40 13.27
C VAL A 219 -0.36 -9.47 14.25
N SER A 220 -1.45 -10.15 13.90
CA SER A 220 -2.13 -11.15 14.72
C SER A 220 -1.55 -12.56 14.61
N THR A 221 -0.22 -12.67 14.43
CA THR A 221 0.51 -13.94 14.22
C THR A 221 1.07 -14.54 15.51
N GLY A 222 0.86 -13.89 16.67
CA GLY A 222 1.40 -14.32 17.95
C GLY A 222 0.57 -15.40 18.65
N TYR A 223 1.03 -15.84 19.82
CA TYR A 223 0.32 -16.78 20.68
C TYR A 223 0.26 -16.29 22.13
N GLY A 224 -0.66 -16.86 22.92
CA GLY A 224 -0.81 -16.52 24.34
C GLY A 224 -1.41 -15.15 24.56
N LEU A 225 -1.00 -14.48 25.65
CA LEU A 225 -1.55 -13.21 26.08
C LEU A 225 -1.27 -12.10 25.06
N GLY A 226 -2.34 -11.56 24.45
CA GLY A 226 -2.24 -10.52 23.42
C GLY A 226 -1.73 -11.02 22.06
N GLY A 227 -1.76 -12.34 21.82
CA GLY A 227 -1.33 -12.96 20.56
C GLY A 227 -2.20 -12.61 19.34
N ASP A 228 -3.38 -12.05 19.56
CA ASP A 228 -4.27 -11.46 18.54
C ASP A 228 -3.74 -10.14 17.94
N GLY A 229 -2.49 -9.78 18.26
CA GLY A 229 -1.84 -8.53 17.84
C GLY A 229 -1.97 -7.41 18.87
N THR A 230 -2.74 -7.60 19.94
CA THR A 230 -2.90 -6.58 21.01
C THR A 230 -1.57 -6.27 21.70
N ALA A 231 -0.74 -7.28 21.95
CA ALA A 231 0.58 -7.08 22.57
C ALA A 231 1.50 -6.24 21.66
N ALA A 232 1.59 -6.60 20.37
CA ALA A 232 2.35 -5.85 19.38
C ALA A 232 1.84 -4.41 19.24
N LEU A 233 0.53 -4.21 19.16
CA LEU A 233 -0.08 -2.88 19.05
C LEU A 233 0.26 -2.00 20.24
N TYR A 234 0.06 -2.47 21.47
CA TYR A 234 0.39 -1.70 22.67
C TYR A 234 1.89 -1.42 22.77
N SER A 235 2.74 -2.40 22.46
CA SER A 235 4.19 -2.21 22.44
C SER A 235 4.63 -1.11 21.46
N MET A 236 4.11 -1.14 20.23
CA MET A 236 4.43 -0.13 19.22
C MET A 236 3.90 1.26 19.60
N LEU A 237 2.69 1.35 20.16
CA LEU A 237 2.10 2.62 20.61
C LEU A 237 2.78 3.21 21.85
N GLN A 238 3.29 2.37 22.74
CA GLN A 238 4.00 2.78 23.96
C GLN A 238 5.50 2.98 23.75
N SER A 239 6.00 2.76 22.52
CA SER A 239 7.39 2.97 22.18
C SER A 239 7.82 4.41 22.41
N CYS A 240 8.98 4.60 23.04
CA CYS A 240 9.60 5.91 23.21
C CYS A 240 10.49 6.31 22.03
N SER A 241 10.70 5.42 21.04
CA SER A 241 11.51 5.71 19.87
C SER A 241 10.81 6.76 18.99
N PRO A 242 11.38 7.98 18.86
CA PRO A 242 10.76 9.03 18.06
C PRO A 242 10.71 8.62 16.58
N GLY A 243 9.69 9.07 15.86
CA GLY A 243 9.52 8.76 14.44
C GLY A 243 8.82 7.43 14.15
N LEU A 244 8.50 6.62 15.16
CA LEU A 244 7.60 5.48 15.02
C LEU A 244 6.14 5.94 15.02
N VAL A 245 5.40 5.57 13.98
CA VAL A 245 3.93 5.68 13.90
C VAL A 245 3.32 4.31 13.68
N THR A 246 2.14 4.05 14.25
CA THR A 246 1.54 2.71 14.26
C THR A 246 0.19 2.72 13.54
N VAL A 247 -0.04 1.71 12.69
CA VAL A 247 -1.36 1.46 12.09
C VAL A 247 -2.13 0.40 12.88
N ASN A 248 -3.39 0.17 12.52
CA ASN A 248 -4.18 -0.89 13.15
C ASN A 248 -3.60 -2.30 12.86
N ILE A 249 -4.00 -3.29 13.66
CA ILE A 249 -3.57 -4.68 13.55
C ILE A 249 -3.87 -5.22 12.15
N ASP A 250 -2.89 -5.89 11.55
CA ASP A 250 -2.88 -6.45 10.20
C ASP A 250 -3.17 -5.43 9.08
N ASN A 251 -3.06 -4.12 9.33
CA ASN A 251 -3.39 -3.11 8.33
C ASN A 251 -2.21 -2.82 7.37
N GLY A 252 -1.81 -3.85 6.60
CA GLY A 252 -0.76 -3.74 5.58
C GLY A 252 -1.09 -2.70 4.52
N VAL A 253 -2.36 -2.66 4.07
CA VAL A 253 -2.83 -1.66 3.10
C VAL A 253 -2.61 -0.23 3.60
N GLY A 254 -3.06 0.08 4.82
CA GLY A 254 -2.93 1.42 5.40
C GLY A 254 -1.47 1.85 5.56
N ALA A 255 -0.61 0.92 5.99
CA ALA A 255 0.82 1.17 6.10
C ALA A 255 1.47 1.43 4.73
N GLY A 256 1.14 0.61 3.72
CA GLY A 256 1.64 0.79 2.36
C GLY A 256 1.23 2.12 1.74
N VAL A 257 -0.01 2.56 1.96
CA VAL A 257 -0.49 3.88 1.51
C VAL A 257 0.30 5.00 2.18
N ALA A 258 0.42 4.96 3.51
CA ALA A 258 1.13 5.99 4.26
C ALA A 258 2.60 6.08 3.83
N ALA A 259 3.28 4.94 3.69
CA ALA A 259 4.65 4.87 3.24
C ALA A 259 4.82 5.44 1.83
N ALA A 260 3.95 5.07 0.89
CA ALA A 260 4.01 5.55 -0.48
C ALA A 260 3.79 7.07 -0.57
N LEU A 261 2.88 7.63 0.24
CA LEU A 261 2.67 9.08 0.29
C LEU A 261 3.93 9.82 0.79
N ILE A 262 4.60 9.29 1.81
CA ILE A 262 5.86 9.85 2.32
C ILE A 262 6.95 9.78 1.25
N ALA A 263 7.16 8.60 0.65
CA ALA A 263 8.21 8.38 -0.33
C ALA A 263 8.03 9.19 -1.64
N ARG A 264 6.78 9.40 -2.07
CA ARG A 264 6.49 10.26 -3.23
C ARG A 264 6.68 11.74 -2.90
N GLY A 265 6.39 12.15 -1.66
CA GLY A 265 6.60 13.52 -1.19
C GLY A 265 8.06 13.94 -1.22
N THR A 266 8.98 13.03 -0.92
CA THR A 266 10.43 13.27 -0.99
C THR A 266 10.95 13.24 -2.44
N ALA A 267 10.44 12.35 -3.28
CA ALA A 267 10.84 12.21 -4.69
C ALA A 267 10.40 13.39 -5.58
N THR A 268 9.33 14.10 -5.23
CA THR A 268 8.79 15.23 -6.00
C THR A 268 9.48 16.58 -5.71
N GLY A 269 10.63 16.57 -5.02
CA GLY A 269 11.45 17.78 -4.88
C GLY A 269 10.93 18.78 -3.84
N ARG A 270 10.14 18.34 -2.84
CA ARG A 270 10.14 19.04 -1.56
C ARG A 270 11.53 18.81 -0.95
N GLY A 271 12.49 19.61 -1.37
CA GLY A 271 13.89 19.49 -0.99
C GLY A 271 14.06 19.46 0.53
N PRO A 272 15.20 18.97 1.03
CA PRO A 272 15.50 19.03 2.45
C PRO A 272 15.29 20.47 2.95
N CYS A 273 14.59 20.60 4.07
CA CYS A 273 14.47 21.88 4.75
C CYS A 273 15.91 22.41 4.96
N PRO A 274 16.25 23.64 4.54
CA PRO A 274 17.61 24.15 4.68
C PRO A 274 18.04 23.97 6.13
N GLY A 275 19.08 23.16 6.33
CA GLY A 275 19.50 22.70 7.65
C GLY A 275 19.76 23.88 8.57
N ARG A 276 19.38 23.74 9.84
CA ARG A 276 19.90 24.60 10.89
C ARG A 276 21.41 24.44 10.90
N SER A 277 22.10 25.50 10.52
CA SER A 277 23.51 25.72 10.85
C SER A 277 23.68 25.51 12.36
N GLN A 278 24.45 24.50 12.75
CA GLN A 278 25.16 24.52 14.03
C GLN A 278 26.56 25.06 13.77
#